data_AF-A0A136LQP1-F1
#
_entry.id   AF-A0A136LQP1-F1
#
_cell.length_a   1.000
_cell.length_b   1.000
_cell.length_c   1.000
_cell.angle_alpha   90.00
_cell.angle_beta   90.00
_cell.angle_gamma   90.00
#
_symmetry.space_group_name_H-M   'P 1'
#
loop_
_entity.id
_entity.type
_entity.pdbx_description
1 polymer ?
#
loop_
_entity_poly.entity_id
_entity_poly.type
_entity_poly.pdbx_seq_one_letter_code
_entity_poly.pdbx_strand_id
1 'polypeptide(L)'
;MIIDRSNKQNKKLLFKTFDVTGAVLLEDEMEIENNRTILSGITSTLVNDELLVAGTWTVGNSKQTSGIFTVLIDPFRNQPVNYYDFGRFTHFLDYLSNKRAAKIKTRSAEALSLGKLPEYKTYAIPIRLDEQAEGFGFLVEVYQPSANFSPYPYYGNFGPPMYGYYPYYGYNPFMNRYYNAPYQYNQPASGDTKMLHAALIVLDRNGKPTHDYGLKFQELKTATLEQTSDFIFYKGEVALAFKKEKEVRVLRSSGEETELDTLASIPINPTETVRSESEGANYIRSWYQNTFYSWGYQTLRDTSKGSLEASRRVFYINKIEIN
;
A
#
# COMPACT_ATOMS: atom_id res chain seq x y z
N MET A 1 3.02 13.77 -9.42
CA MET A 1 1.87 14.42 -8.75
C MET A 1 2.38 15.22 -7.57
N ILE A 2 1.99 16.49 -7.47
CA ILE A 2 2.37 17.40 -6.38
C ILE A 2 1.08 17.86 -5.70
N ILE A 3 1.07 17.98 -4.38
CA ILE A 3 -0.08 18.50 -3.64
C ILE A 3 0.34 19.87 -3.10
N ASP A 4 -0.29 20.94 -3.59
CA ASP A 4 -0.06 22.26 -3.03
C ASP A 4 -0.97 22.48 -1.80
N ARG A 5 -0.33 22.86 -0.69
CA ARG A 5 -0.96 23.17 0.60
C ARG A 5 -0.66 24.60 1.07
N SER A 6 -0.11 25.43 0.19
CA SER A 6 0.30 26.82 0.48
C SER A 6 -0.84 27.65 1.08
N ASN A 7 -2.08 27.40 0.65
CA ASN A 7 -3.27 28.08 1.16
C ASN A 7 -4.26 27.09 1.82
N LYS A 8 -4.59 27.31 3.10
CA LYS A 8 -5.53 26.46 3.86
C LYS A 8 -6.94 26.45 3.28
N GLN A 9 -7.33 27.48 2.52
CA GLN A 9 -8.67 27.63 1.94
C GLN A 9 -8.76 27.27 0.46
N ASN A 10 -7.64 27.13 -0.27
CA ASN A 10 -7.62 26.80 -1.69
C ASN A 10 -6.62 25.68 -1.94
N LYS A 11 -6.93 24.47 -1.47
CA LYS A 11 -6.07 23.31 -1.69
C LYS A 11 -6.24 22.84 -3.13
N LYS A 12 -5.13 22.56 -3.80
CA LYS A 12 -5.13 22.09 -5.20
C LYS A 12 -4.33 20.80 -5.33
N LEU A 13 -4.84 19.92 -6.18
CA LEU A 13 -4.09 18.80 -6.72
C LEU A 13 -3.41 19.28 -7.99
N LEU A 14 -2.09 19.08 -8.10
CA LEU A 14 -1.31 19.46 -9.26
C LEU A 14 -0.83 18.20 -9.98
N PHE A 15 -1.29 18.03 -11.21
CA PHE A 15 -0.86 16.96 -12.09
C PHE A 15 0.10 17.53 -13.14
N LYS A 16 1.24 16.86 -13.32
CA LYS A 16 2.25 17.24 -14.32
C LYS A 16 2.82 15.99 -14.97
N THR A 17 2.96 16.02 -16.29
CA THR A 17 3.75 15.06 -17.05
C THR A 17 5.00 15.73 -17.58
N PHE A 18 6.05 14.92 -17.78
CA PHE A 18 7.35 15.41 -18.22
C PHE A 18 7.87 14.53 -19.34
N ASP A 19 8.61 15.12 -20.27
CA ASP A 19 9.37 14.36 -21.26
C ASP A 19 10.66 13.79 -20.66
N VAL A 20 11.45 13.10 -21.50
CA VAL A 20 12.73 12.50 -21.11
C VAL A 20 13.79 13.52 -20.68
N THR A 21 13.61 14.80 -21.01
CA THR A 21 14.52 15.90 -20.64
C THR A 21 14.10 16.60 -19.35
N GLY A 22 12.90 16.28 -18.84
CA GLY A 22 12.29 16.95 -17.69
C GLY A 22 11.49 18.21 -18.07
N ALA A 23 11.24 18.45 -19.36
CA ALA A 23 10.35 19.53 -19.79
C ALA A 23 8.89 19.12 -19.53
N VAL A 24 8.09 20.06 -19.03
CA VAL A 24 6.65 19.84 -18.75
C VAL A 24 5.91 19.66 -20.08
N LEU A 25 5.19 18.55 -20.23
CA LEU A 25 4.34 18.28 -21.39
C LEU A 25 2.89 18.68 -21.14
N LEU A 26 2.40 18.47 -19.93
CA LEU A 26 1.04 18.78 -19.50
C LEU A 26 1.07 19.19 -18.03
N GLU A 27 0.30 20.22 -17.71
CA GLU A 27 0.07 20.69 -16.35
C GLU A 27 -1.43 20.91 -16.14
N ASP A 28 -1.95 20.37 -15.05
CA ASP A 28 -3.36 20.45 -14.71
C ASP A 28 -3.57 20.67 -13.21
N GLU A 29 -4.62 21.40 -12.88
CA GLU A 29 -4.95 21.79 -11.52
C GLU A 29 -6.40 21.43 -11.20
N MET A 30 -6.59 20.59 -10.18
CA MET A 30 -7.92 20.21 -9.70
C MET A 30 -8.15 20.78 -8.30
N GLU A 31 -9.31 21.40 -8.09
CA GLU A 31 -9.68 21.95 -6.79
C GLU A 31 -10.05 20.85 -5.79
N ILE A 32 -9.54 20.97 -4.57
CA ILE A 32 -9.85 20.07 -3.46
C ILE A 32 -10.87 20.75 -2.54
N GLU A 33 -11.96 20.04 -2.21
CA GLU A 33 -12.97 20.54 -1.27
C GLU A 33 -12.34 20.97 0.07
N ASN A 34 -12.71 22.14 0.59
CA ASN A 34 -12.07 22.77 1.76
C ASN A 34 -12.02 21.91 3.03
N ASN A 35 -13.04 21.10 3.25
CA ASN A 35 -13.17 20.21 4.39
C ASN A 35 -12.40 18.88 4.23
N ARG A 36 -11.76 18.66 3.07
CA ARG A 36 -10.97 17.48 2.76
C ARG A 36 -9.49 17.82 2.57
N THR A 37 -8.66 16.80 2.73
CA THR A 37 -7.23 16.87 2.45
C THR A 37 -6.82 15.58 1.78
N ILE A 38 -6.15 15.68 0.63
CA ILE A 38 -5.49 14.55 -0.02
C ILE A 38 -4.22 14.20 0.76
N LEU A 39 -4.08 12.92 1.12
CA LEU A 39 -2.96 12.40 1.89
C LEU A 39 -1.86 11.85 0.96
N SER A 40 -2.24 11.04 0.00
CA SER A 40 -1.36 10.42 -0.99
C SER A 40 -2.17 9.99 -2.20
N GLY A 41 -1.51 9.83 -3.34
CA GLY A 41 -2.14 9.32 -4.55
C GLY A 41 -1.09 8.80 -5.52
N ILE A 42 -1.57 8.02 -6.47
CA ILE A 42 -0.82 7.34 -7.50
C ILE A 42 -1.57 7.48 -8.82
N THR A 43 -0.85 7.29 -9.92
CA THR A 43 -1.42 7.40 -11.27
C THR A 43 -1.51 6.02 -11.89
N SER A 44 -2.47 5.83 -12.78
CA SER A 44 -2.53 4.65 -13.64
C SER A 44 -1.42 4.68 -14.69
N THR A 45 -1.38 3.64 -15.53
CA THR A 45 -0.28 3.36 -16.45
C THR A 45 -0.40 3.90 -17.88
N LEU A 46 -1.32 4.76 -18.32
CA LEU A 46 -1.44 5.21 -19.73
C LEU A 46 -1.27 4.07 -20.77
N VAL A 47 -1.85 2.91 -20.49
CA VAL A 47 -1.96 1.79 -21.44
C VAL A 47 -3.18 2.04 -22.34
N ASN A 48 -4.24 2.60 -21.78
CA ASN A 48 -5.37 3.18 -22.49
C ASN A 48 -5.15 4.69 -22.69
N ASP A 49 -5.97 5.32 -23.54
CA ASP A 49 -5.98 6.78 -23.74
C ASP A 49 -6.46 7.57 -22.49
N GLU A 50 -6.92 6.86 -21.46
CA GLU A 50 -7.45 7.40 -20.21
C GLU A 50 -6.42 7.27 -19.07
N LEU A 51 -6.13 8.38 -18.39
CA LEU A 51 -5.26 8.38 -17.22
C LEU A 51 -6.07 8.67 -15.95
N LEU A 52 -5.95 7.81 -14.94
CA LEU A 52 -6.60 7.99 -13.65
C LEU A 52 -5.59 8.36 -12.58
N VAL A 53 -5.92 9.36 -11.76
CA VAL A 53 -5.28 9.63 -10.48
C VAL A 53 -6.19 9.10 -9.37
N ALA A 54 -5.69 8.20 -8.55
CA ALA A 54 -6.42 7.70 -7.39
C ALA A 54 -5.56 7.76 -6.13
N GLY A 55 -6.20 7.88 -4.97
CA GLY A 55 -5.47 8.00 -3.73
C GLY A 55 -6.35 8.01 -2.50
N THR A 56 -5.80 8.47 -1.38
CA THR A 56 -6.52 8.55 -0.11
C THR A 56 -6.71 10.00 0.33
N TRP A 57 -7.83 10.26 0.99
CA TRP A 57 -8.16 11.56 1.55
C TRP A 57 -8.62 11.44 3.00
N THR A 58 -8.67 12.57 3.69
CA THR A 58 -9.17 12.67 5.07
C THR A 58 -10.04 13.90 5.27
N VAL A 59 -10.94 13.83 6.25
CA VAL A 59 -11.63 15.01 6.78
C VAL A 59 -10.67 15.83 7.65
N GLY A 60 -10.53 17.13 7.36
CA GLY A 60 -9.63 18.02 8.09
C GLY A 60 -8.16 17.70 7.84
N ASN A 61 -7.35 17.61 8.90
CA ASN A 61 -5.89 17.45 8.81
C ASN A 61 -5.36 16.18 9.52
N SER A 62 -6.16 15.12 9.60
CA SER A 62 -5.72 13.86 10.23
C SER A 62 -4.66 13.14 9.38
N LYS A 63 -3.79 12.36 10.01
CA LYS A 63 -2.93 11.40 9.27
C LYS A 63 -3.68 10.12 8.88
N GLN A 64 -4.85 9.90 9.47
CA GLN A 64 -5.73 8.78 9.12
C GLN A 64 -6.62 9.15 7.95
N THR A 65 -6.78 8.19 7.05
CA THR A 65 -7.62 8.24 5.86
C THR A 65 -9.10 8.05 6.23
N SER A 66 -9.98 8.80 5.58
CA SER A 66 -11.44 8.67 5.66
C SER A 66 -12.02 7.91 4.46
N GLY A 67 -11.27 7.81 3.37
CA GLY A 67 -11.72 7.20 2.13
C GLY A 67 -10.70 7.30 1.00
N ILE A 68 -11.14 6.96 -0.20
CA ILE A 68 -10.39 7.12 -1.45
C ILE A 68 -10.93 8.27 -2.30
N PHE A 69 -10.06 8.86 -3.11
CA PHE A 69 -10.47 9.81 -4.14
C PHE A 69 -10.02 9.32 -5.52
N THR A 70 -10.72 9.77 -6.56
CA THR A 70 -10.37 9.51 -7.96
C THR A 70 -10.57 10.76 -8.80
N VAL A 71 -9.71 10.94 -9.80
CA VAL A 71 -9.80 11.98 -10.82
C VAL A 71 -9.38 11.39 -12.15
N LEU A 72 -10.24 11.47 -13.15
CA LEU A 72 -9.88 11.15 -14.53
C LEU A 72 -9.21 12.38 -15.14
N ILE A 73 -8.05 12.19 -15.75
CA ILE A 73 -7.28 13.27 -16.35
C ILE A 73 -7.76 13.50 -17.78
N ASP A 74 -8.32 14.68 -18.03
CA ASP A 74 -8.76 15.16 -19.33
C ASP A 74 -8.63 16.70 -19.37
N PRO A 75 -7.53 17.24 -19.92
CA PRO A 75 -7.25 18.68 -19.94
C PRO A 75 -8.32 19.52 -20.66
N PHE A 76 -9.18 18.90 -21.45
CA PHE A 76 -10.22 19.57 -22.22
C PHE A 76 -11.57 19.61 -21.52
N ARG A 77 -11.69 18.98 -20.33
CA ARG A 77 -12.94 18.88 -19.57
C ARG A 77 -12.75 19.35 -18.13
N ASN A 78 -13.88 19.59 -17.48
CA ASN A 78 -13.89 19.76 -16.03
C ASN A 78 -13.55 18.43 -15.35
N GLN A 79 -12.61 18.46 -14.40
CA GLN A 79 -12.05 17.28 -13.74
C GLN A 79 -12.38 17.30 -12.25
N PRO A 80 -13.63 17.03 -11.87
CA PRO A 80 -14.03 17.03 -10.47
C PRO A 80 -13.31 15.91 -9.72
N VAL A 81 -12.80 16.24 -8.53
CA VAL A 81 -12.26 15.23 -7.61
C VAL A 81 -13.41 14.47 -6.97
N ASN A 82 -13.53 13.18 -7.25
CA ASN A 82 -14.54 12.32 -6.67
C ASN A 82 -14.06 11.75 -5.34
N TYR A 83 -14.91 11.74 -4.32
CA TYR A 83 -14.58 11.23 -2.99
C TYR A 83 -15.51 10.09 -2.55
N TYR A 84 -14.93 9.00 -2.08
CA TYR A 84 -15.66 7.83 -1.58
C TYR A 84 -15.16 7.49 -0.18
N ASP A 85 -16.04 7.50 0.82
CA ASP A 85 -15.70 7.09 2.18
C ASP A 85 -15.71 5.58 2.35
N PHE A 86 -14.92 5.09 3.31
CA PHE A 86 -14.76 3.64 3.47
C PHE A 86 -16.02 2.89 3.90
N GLY A 87 -16.99 3.57 4.51
CA GLY A 87 -18.23 2.93 4.94
C GLY A 87 -19.15 2.53 3.79
N ARG A 88 -18.87 2.97 2.56
CA ARG A 88 -19.62 2.62 1.34
C ARG A 88 -19.20 1.29 0.73
N PHE A 89 -18.00 0.80 1.05
CA PHE A 89 -17.45 -0.42 0.47
C PHE A 89 -17.98 -1.66 1.19
N THR A 90 -18.12 -2.75 0.44
CA THR A 90 -18.66 -4.01 0.95
C THR A 90 -17.62 -4.74 1.79
N HIS A 91 -16.38 -4.83 1.32
CA HIS A 91 -15.35 -5.69 1.91
C HIS A 91 -14.19 -4.95 2.59
N PHE A 92 -14.05 -3.64 2.37
CA PHE A 92 -12.98 -2.82 2.98
C PHE A 92 -12.87 -2.96 4.51
N LEU A 93 -14.00 -3.21 5.20
CA LEU A 93 -14.07 -3.28 6.66
C LEU A 93 -13.96 -4.71 7.22
N ASP A 94 -13.70 -5.72 6.39
CA ASP A 94 -13.74 -7.14 6.77
C ASP A 94 -12.63 -7.55 7.75
N TYR A 95 -11.62 -6.69 7.92
CA TYR A 95 -10.62 -6.87 8.96
C TYR A 95 -11.14 -6.61 10.39
N LEU A 96 -12.29 -5.92 10.52
CA LEU A 96 -12.97 -5.63 11.78
C LEU A 96 -13.95 -6.76 12.16
N SER A 97 -14.54 -6.67 13.36
CA SER A 97 -15.66 -7.55 13.70
C SER A 97 -16.94 -7.13 12.98
N ASN A 98 -17.81 -8.09 12.64
CA ASN A 98 -19.07 -7.85 11.92
C ASN A 98 -19.91 -6.74 12.57
N LYS A 99 -20.01 -6.72 13.91
CA LYS A 99 -20.72 -5.68 14.67
C LYS A 99 -20.10 -4.29 14.47
N ARG A 100 -18.77 -4.19 14.46
CA ARG A 100 -18.08 -2.90 14.28
C ARG A 100 -18.18 -2.42 12.83
N ALA A 101 -17.99 -3.32 11.86
CA ALA A 101 -18.14 -3.02 10.44
C ALA A 101 -19.56 -2.53 10.13
N ALA A 102 -20.60 -3.25 10.57
CA ALA A 102 -22.00 -2.86 10.38
C ALA A 102 -22.29 -1.47 10.97
N LYS A 103 -21.82 -1.20 12.20
CA LYS A 103 -21.99 0.12 12.84
C LYS A 103 -21.33 1.24 12.03
N ILE A 104 -20.15 1.01 11.46
CA ILE A 104 -19.46 2.00 10.62
C ILE A 104 -20.27 2.24 9.33
N LYS A 105 -20.71 1.19 8.64
CA LYS A 105 -21.52 1.30 7.42
C LYS A 105 -22.81 2.09 7.66
N THR A 106 -23.56 1.76 8.73
CA THR A 106 -24.79 2.48 9.10
C THR A 106 -24.52 3.96 9.36
N ARG A 107 -23.49 4.29 10.17
CA ARG A 107 -23.15 5.69 10.47
C ARG A 107 -22.66 6.47 9.25
N SER A 108 -21.89 5.84 8.37
CA SER A 108 -21.49 6.44 7.09
C SER A 108 -22.72 6.75 6.23
N ALA A 109 -23.65 5.81 6.10
CA ALA A 109 -24.88 6.02 5.33
C ALA A 109 -25.76 7.13 5.92
N GLU A 110 -25.91 7.18 7.25
CA GLU A 110 -26.61 8.26 7.95
C GLU A 110 -25.92 9.63 7.78
N ALA A 111 -24.59 9.68 7.83
CA ALA A 111 -23.85 10.92 7.60
C ALA A 111 -24.07 11.43 6.17
N LEU A 112 -23.97 10.54 5.17
CA LEU A 112 -24.17 10.87 3.76
C LEU A 112 -25.59 11.37 3.47
N SER A 113 -26.63 10.74 4.05
CA SER A 113 -28.02 11.18 3.85
C SER A 113 -28.31 12.56 4.43
N LEU A 114 -27.51 12.98 5.43
CA LEU A 114 -27.58 14.31 6.05
C LEU A 114 -26.60 15.32 5.42
N GLY A 115 -25.89 14.97 4.34
CA GLY A 115 -24.88 15.84 3.73
C GLY A 115 -23.65 16.08 4.62
N LYS A 116 -23.40 15.20 5.59
CA LYS A 116 -22.26 15.25 6.51
C LYS A 116 -21.13 14.34 6.04
N LEU A 117 -19.92 14.63 6.51
CA LEU A 117 -18.73 13.82 6.25
C LEU A 117 -18.67 12.58 7.16
N PRO A 118 -18.01 11.49 6.72
CA PRO A 118 -17.86 10.28 7.52
C PRO A 118 -17.03 10.52 8.79
N GLU A 119 -17.43 9.90 9.89
CA GLU A 119 -16.66 9.90 11.14
C GLU A 119 -15.48 8.93 11.11
N TYR A 120 -15.63 7.82 10.39
CA TYR A 120 -14.67 6.72 10.41
C TYR A 120 -13.35 7.12 9.75
N LYS A 121 -12.25 6.81 10.44
CA LYS A 121 -10.89 7.00 9.93
C LYS A 121 -10.02 5.81 10.28
N THR A 122 -9.11 5.47 9.39
CA THR A 122 -8.10 4.42 9.60
C THR A 122 -6.79 4.78 8.90
N TYR A 123 -5.69 4.13 9.25
CA TYR A 123 -4.45 4.31 8.49
C TYR A 123 -4.48 3.40 7.28
N ALA A 124 -4.45 3.98 6.09
CA ALA A 124 -4.44 3.25 4.83
C ALA A 124 -3.48 3.92 3.83
N ILE A 125 -2.86 3.13 2.98
CA ILE A 125 -1.94 3.60 1.94
C ILE A 125 -2.37 3.09 0.56
N PRO A 126 -2.36 3.95 -0.48
CA PRO A 126 -2.45 3.48 -1.85
C PRO A 126 -1.18 2.73 -2.21
N ILE A 127 -1.33 1.56 -2.81
CA ILE A 127 -0.22 0.66 -3.15
C ILE A 127 -0.02 0.59 -4.65
N ARG A 128 -1.08 0.28 -5.39
CA ARG A 128 -1.01 0.04 -6.83
C ARG A 128 -2.31 0.44 -7.50
N LEU A 129 -2.20 1.03 -8.68
CA LEU A 129 -3.29 1.32 -9.58
C LEU A 129 -2.95 0.71 -10.93
N ASP A 130 -3.79 -0.21 -11.39
CA ASP A 130 -3.55 -1.01 -12.59
C ASP A 130 -4.69 -0.82 -13.59
N GLU A 131 -4.35 -0.60 -14.85
CA GLU A 131 -5.34 -0.41 -15.92
C GLU A 131 -5.85 -1.75 -16.44
N GLN A 132 -7.15 -1.81 -16.70
CA GLN A 132 -7.86 -2.97 -17.23
C GLN A 132 -8.73 -2.52 -18.41
N ALA A 133 -9.15 -3.46 -19.26
CA ALA A 133 -9.99 -3.15 -20.42
C ALA A 133 -11.33 -2.46 -20.03
N GLU A 134 -11.86 -2.78 -18.84
CA GLU A 134 -13.14 -2.25 -18.35
C GLU A 134 -13.00 -1.15 -17.28
N GLY A 135 -11.77 -0.72 -16.98
CA GLY A 135 -11.51 0.32 -15.97
C GLY A 135 -10.21 0.10 -15.22
N PHE A 136 -10.24 0.10 -13.88
CA PHE A 136 -9.03 0.09 -13.06
C PHE A 136 -9.16 -0.79 -11.81
N GLY A 137 -8.03 -1.37 -11.39
CA GLY A 137 -7.87 -1.99 -10.08
C GLY A 137 -7.05 -1.11 -9.16
N PHE A 138 -7.61 -0.68 -8.03
CA PHE A 138 -6.94 0.17 -7.05
C PHE A 138 -6.73 -0.55 -5.72
N LEU A 139 -5.48 -0.93 -5.44
CA LEU A 139 -5.08 -1.61 -4.23
C LEU A 139 -4.72 -0.61 -3.12
N VAL A 140 -5.35 -0.78 -1.97
CA VAL A 140 -5.13 0.00 -0.76
C VAL A 140 -4.83 -0.96 0.41
N GLU A 141 -3.78 -0.70 1.17
CA GLU A 141 -3.44 -1.50 2.36
C GLU A 141 -3.72 -0.71 3.65
N VAL A 142 -4.39 -1.37 4.59
CA VAL A 142 -4.68 -0.84 5.92
C VAL A 142 -3.62 -1.31 6.90
N TYR A 143 -3.12 -0.39 7.71
CA TYR A 143 -2.10 -0.67 8.70
C TYR A 143 -2.40 -0.03 10.05
N GLN A 144 -1.63 -0.39 11.07
CA GLN A 144 -1.62 0.23 12.38
C GLN A 144 -0.16 0.54 12.74
N PRO A 145 0.21 1.83 12.80
CA PRO A 145 1.57 2.22 13.16
C PRO A 145 1.86 1.87 14.62
N SER A 146 3.09 1.47 14.91
CA SER A 146 3.60 1.44 16.29
C SER A 146 3.87 2.86 16.79
N ALA A 147 3.97 3.03 18.11
CA ALA A 147 4.23 4.34 18.73
C ALA A 147 5.57 4.98 18.28
N ASN A 148 6.51 4.19 17.75
CA ASN A 148 7.83 4.61 17.29
C ASN A 148 7.96 4.56 15.75
N PHE A 149 6.84 4.52 15.02
CA PHE A 149 6.85 4.39 13.57
C PHE A 149 7.23 5.70 12.85
N SER A 150 8.21 5.64 11.94
CA SER A 150 8.56 6.72 11.00
C SER A 150 7.92 6.47 9.63
N PRO A 151 6.98 7.32 9.18
CA PRO A 151 6.21 7.10 7.94
C PRO A 151 6.95 7.47 6.64
N TYR A 152 8.25 7.81 6.68
CA TYR A 152 9.00 8.21 5.50
C TYR A 152 9.93 7.08 5.02
N PRO A 153 9.68 6.46 3.86
CA PRO A 153 10.46 5.33 3.36
C PRO A 153 11.78 5.74 2.65
N TYR A 154 12.12 7.04 2.58
CA TYR A 154 13.18 7.53 1.68
C TYR A 154 14.06 8.67 2.20
N TYR A 155 14.19 8.85 3.52
CA TYR A 155 15.26 9.71 4.06
C TYR A 155 16.44 8.86 4.58
N GLY A 156 16.94 8.01 3.67
CA GLY A 156 18.34 7.63 3.70
C GLY A 156 19.18 8.87 3.45
N ASN A 157 20.08 9.14 4.37
CA ASN A 157 20.92 10.32 4.50
C ASN A 157 21.90 10.51 3.30
N PHE A 158 21.39 10.88 2.13
CA PHE A 158 22.17 11.28 0.96
C PHE A 158 21.93 12.77 0.65
N GLY A 159 22.61 13.63 1.40
CA GLY A 159 22.83 15.03 1.01
C GLY A 159 24.11 15.15 0.17
N PRO A 160 24.14 15.97 -0.89
CA PRO A 160 25.26 16.06 -1.83
C PRO A 160 26.48 16.74 -1.21
N PRO A 161 27.73 16.36 -1.59
CA PRO A 161 28.94 16.89 -0.96
C PRO A 161 29.50 18.07 -1.75
N MET A 162 29.05 19.31 -1.52
CA MET A 162 29.71 20.46 -2.14
C MET A 162 29.69 21.73 -1.26
N TYR A 163 30.90 22.19 -0.96
CA TYR A 163 31.36 23.58 -0.72
C TYR A 163 30.92 24.35 0.55
N GLY A 164 31.92 24.78 1.34
CA GLY A 164 31.73 25.78 2.40
C GLY A 164 32.98 26.01 3.26
N TYR A 165 33.88 26.84 2.76
CA TYR A 165 35.15 27.31 3.33
C TYR A 165 34.95 28.24 4.57
N TYR A 166 35.65 27.92 5.68
CA TYR A 166 36.19 28.71 6.83
C TYR A 166 35.85 30.23 7.00
N PRO A 167 36.08 30.88 8.18
CA PRO A 167 35.74 30.54 9.57
C PRO A 167 35.25 31.76 10.43
N TYR A 168 35.00 31.49 11.72
CA TYR A 168 35.09 32.40 12.88
C TYR A 168 33.79 33.05 13.42
N TYR A 169 33.39 32.53 14.59
CA TYR A 169 32.46 33.06 15.61
C TYR A 169 30.96 33.06 15.29
N GLY A 170 30.30 31.95 15.65
CA GLY A 170 28.85 31.86 15.69
C GLY A 170 28.39 30.57 16.35
N TYR A 171 27.59 30.71 17.41
CA TYR A 171 26.78 29.71 18.10
C TYR A 171 26.37 28.52 17.22
N ASN A 172 26.69 27.29 17.65
CA ASN A 172 26.52 26.07 16.84
C ASN A 172 25.27 25.26 17.28
N PRO A 173 24.16 25.26 16.49
CA PRO A 173 22.96 24.46 16.77
C PRO A 173 23.11 22.96 16.39
N PHE A 174 24.32 22.49 16.08
CA PHE A 174 24.61 21.10 15.70
C PHE A 174 25.32 20.27 16.78
N MET A 175 25.31 20.71 18.05
CA MET A 175 25.86 19.95 19.18
C MET A 175 25.01 18.75 19.64
N ASN A 176 24.25 18.11 18.74
CA ASN A 176 23.59 16.83 19.02
C ASN A 176 24.14 15.67 18.16
N ARG A 177 25.42 15.77 17.76
CA ARG A 177 26.09 14.75 16.92
C ARG A 177 27.41 14.20 17.48
N TYR A 178 27.68 14.40 18.77
CA TYR A 178 28.90 13.91 19.43
C TYR A 178 28.64 13.15 20.74
N TYR A 179 27.60 12.31 20.76
CA TYR A 179 27.48 11.22 21.74
C TYR A 179 27.08 9.91 21.05
N ASN A 180 27.83 9.51 20.01
CA ASN A 180 27.97 8.09 19.68
C ASN A 180 29.22 7.59 20.42
N ALA A 181 29.04 7.35 21.72
CA ALA A 181 29.99 6.55 22.48
C ALA A 181 29.91 5.10 21.97
N PRO A 182 31.03 4.36 21.84
CA PRO A 182 31.06 2.98 21.35
C PRO A 182 30.40 1.94 22.28
N TYR A 183 29.56 2.39 23.23
CA TYR A 183 28.86 1.59 24.25
C TYR A 183 27.37 1.95 24.39
N GLN A 184 26.67 2.31 23.31
CA GLN A 184 25.21 2.44 23.35
C GLN A 184 24.50 1.12 23.00
N TYR A 185 24.32 0.32 24.05
CA TYR A 185 23.38 -0.80 24.09
C TYR A 185 21.97 -0.22 24.29
N ASN A 186 21.19 -0.12 23.19
CA ASN A 186 19.77 0.27 23.07
C ASN A 186 19.56 1.42 22.07
N GLN A 187 19.75 1.15 20.78
CA GLN A 187 18.91 1.81 19.78
C GLN A 187 17.50 1.23 19.95
N PRO A 188 16.44 2.04 20.12
CA PRO A 188 15.08 1.52 20.12
C PRO A 188 14.86 0.81 18.78
N ALA A 189 14.56 -0.49 18.83
CA ALA A 189 14.23 -1.26 17.65
C ALA A 189 13.16 -0.50 16.84
N SER A 190 13.35 -0.41 15.53
CA SER A 190 12.33 0.15 14.63
C SER A 190 11.00 -0.53 14.97
N GLY A 191 9.99 0.25 15.34
CA GLY A 191 8.75 -0.33 15.81
C GLY A 191 7.99 -0.95 14.63
N ASP A 192 7.75 -2.26 14.66
CA ASP A 192 7.01 -2.97 13.62
C ASP A 192 5.64 -2.32 13.35
N THR A 193 5.29 -2.20 12.08
CA THR A 193 3.95 -1.81 11.65
C THR A 193 3.08 -3.05 11.50
N LYS A 194 1.90 -3.03 12.11
CA LYS A 194 0.94 -4.12 11.94
C LYS A 194 0.11 -3.88 10.70
N MET A 195 0.26 -4.72 9.70
CA MET A 195 -0.57 -4.71 8.51
C MET A 195 -1.88 -5.46 8.83
N LEU A 196 -3.02 -4.89 8.46
CA LEU A 196 -4.34 -5.39 8.85
C LEU A 196 -5.16 -5.97 7.69
N HIS A 197 -5.07 -5.34 6.51
CA HIS A 197 -5.98 -5.63 5.41
C HIS A 197 -5.43 -5.16 4.07
N ALA A 198 -5.73 -5.90 3.01
CA ALA A 198 -5.70 -5.42 1.63
C ALA A 198 -7.12 -5.22 1.13
N ALA A 199 -7.40 -4.07 0.55
CA ALA A 199 -8.64 -3.78 -0.14
C ALA A 199 -8.33 -3.48 -1.62
N LEU A 200 -8.87 -4.30 -2.52
CA LEU A 200 -8.83 -4.06 -3.95
C LEU A 200 -10.16 -3.44 -4.38
N ILE A 201 -10.13 -2.19 -4.80
CA ILE A 201 -11.30 -1.44 -5.25
C ILE A 201 -11.30 -1.46 -6.78
N VAL A 202 -12.37 -1.99 -7.36
CA VAL A 202 -12.56 -1.99 -8.82
C VAL A 202 -13.31 -0.73 -9.21
N LEU A 203 -12.75 -0.03 -10.19
CA LEU A 203 -13.26 1.23 -10.71
C LEU A 203 -13.65 1.05 -12.18
N ASP A 204 -14.74 1.67 -12.60
CA ASP A 204 -15.08 1.78 -14.02
C ASP A 204 -14.11 2.74 -14.76
N ARG A 205 -14.28 2.87 -16.08
CA ARG A 205 -13.49 3.80 -16.92
C ARG A 205 -13.56 5.27 -16.48
N ASN A 206 -14.61 5.67 -15.76
CA ASN A 206 -14.75 7.02 -15.21
C ASN A 206 -14.12 7.16 -13.81
N GLY A 207 -13.46 6.12 -13.30
CA GLY A 207 -12.88 6.11 -11.97
C GLY A 207 -13.91 5.97 -10.84
N LYS A 208 -15.13 5.52 -11.13
CA LYS A 208 -16.18 5.30 -10.11
C LYS A 208 -16.11 3.86 -9.60
N PRO A 209 -16.13 3.63 -8.27
CA PRO A 209 -16.15 2.29 -7.71
C PRO A 209 -17.40 1.50 -8.12
N THR A 210 -17.18 0.26 -8.55
CA THR A 210 -18.24 -0.71 -8.90
C THR A 210 -18.40 -1.76 -7.80
N HIS A 211 -17.29 -2.31 -7.32
CA HIS A 211 -17.22 -3.32 -6.26
C HIS A 211 -15.81 -3.36 -5.65
N ASP A 212 -15.66 -4.03 -4.52
CA ASP A 212 -14.38 -4.17 -3.83
C ASP A 212 -14.18 -5.58 -3.28
N TYR A 213 -12.92 -5.97 -3.11
CA TYR A 213 -12.51 -7.22 -2.49
C TYR A 213 -11.66 -6.94 -1.25
N GLY A 214 -11.79 -7.77 -0.23
CA GLY A 214 -11.09 -7.60 1.04
C GLY A 214 -10.33 -8.86 1.46
N LEU A 215 -9.03 -8.72 1.73
CA LEU A 215 -8.19 -9.80 2.25
C LEU A 215 -7.58 -9.39 3.60
N LYS A 216 -8.05 -10.02 4.68
CA LYS A 216 -7.56 -9.76 6.04
C LYS A 216 -6.19 -10.38 6.27
N PHE A 217 -5.25 -9.57 6.75
CA PHE A 217 -3.94 -10.04 7.17
C PHE A 217 -4.01 -10.60 8.60
N GLN A 218 -3.54 -11.83 8.79
CA GLN A 218 -3.49 -12.46 10.11
C GLN A 218 -2.13 -12.22 10.77
N GLU A 219 -2.06 -11.21 11.63
CA GLU A 219 -0.86 -10.89 12.42
C GLU A 219 0.39 -10.65 11.55
N LEU A 220 0.24 -9.90 10.46
CA LEU A 220 1.36 -9.50 9.62
C LEU A 220 2.02 -8.25 10.20
N LYS A 221 3.33 -8.33 10.43
CA LYS A 221 4.16 -7.23 10.90
C LYS A 221 5.26 -6.94 9.89
N THR A 222 5.49 -5.66 9.62
CA THR A 222 6.54 -5.22 8.70
C THR A 222 7.40 -4.14 9.34
N ALA A 223 8.69 -4.15 9.03
CA ALA A 223 9.61 -3.10 9.48
C ALA A 223 9.37 -1.77 8.74
N THR A 224 8.82 -1.83 7.53
CA THR A 224 8.54 -0.70 6.63
C THR A 224 7.13 -0.80 6.04
N LEU A 225 6.60 0.31 5.52
CA LEU A 225 5.34 0.33 4.75
C LEU A 225 5.60 0.01 3.27
N GLU A 226 6.19 -1.16 3.03
CA GLU A 226 6.28 -1.73 1.69
C GLU A 226 5.01 -2.51 1.36
N GLN A 227 4.71 -2.62 0.06
CA GLN A 227 3.59 -3.42 -0.43
C GLN A 227 3.68 -4.87 0.07
N THR A 228 2.63 -5.33 0.73
CA THR A 228 2.56 -6.66 1.35
C THR A 228 1.66 -7.65 0.60
N SER A 229 0.74 -7.13 -0.20
CA SER A 229 -0.20 -7.87 -1.02
C SER A 229 -0.13 -7.44 -2.47
N ASP A 230 -0.65 -8.26 -3.36
CA ASP A 230 -0.82 -7.90 -4.77
C ASP A 230 -2.02 -8.62 -5.36
N PHE A 231 -2.46 -8.17 -6.53
CA PHE A 231 -3.60 -8.73 -7.21
C PHE A 231 -3.34 -9.07 -8.68
N ILE A 232 -4.24 -9.88 -9.22
CA ILE A 232 -4.30 -10.28 -10.63
C ILE A 232 -5.75 -10.18 -11.09
N PHE A 233 -5.95 -9.61 -12.28
CA PHE A 233 -7.13 -9.81 -13.09
C PHE A 233 -6.79 -10.80 -14.22
N TYR A 234 -7.54 -11.89 -14.34
CA TYR A 234 -7.32 -12.85 -15.41
C TYR A 234 -8.62 -13.52 -15.82
N LYS A 235 -8.97 -13.44 -17.12
CA LYS A 235 -10.19 -14.05 -17.70
C LYS A 235 -11.50 -13.70 -16.96
N GLY A 236 -11.59 -12.49 -16.41
CA GLY A 236 -12.77 -12.03 -15.66
C GLY A 236 -12.78 -12.43 -14.18
N GLU A 237 -11.76 -13.15 -13.72
CA GLU A 237 -11.55 -13.49 -12.32
C GLU A 237 -10.54 -12.57 -11.66
N VAL A 238 -10.64 -12.50 -10.33
CA VAL A 238 -9.76 -11.72 -9.48
C VAL A 238 -9.06 -12.64 -8.51
N ALA A 239 -7.75 -12.49 -8.38
CA ALA A 239 -6.98 -13.06 -7.29
C ALA A 239 -6.29 -11.96 -6.50
N LEU A 240 -6.41 -11.99 -5.17
CA LEU A 240 -5.70 -11.11 -4.25
C LEU A 240 -4.89 -11.98 -3.29
N ALA A 241 -3.60 -11.71 -3.16
CA ALA A 241 -2.72 -12.58 -2.39
C ALA A 241 -1.77 -11.81 -1.47
N PHE A 242 -1.48 -12.41 -0.31
CA PHE A 242 -0.37 -11.98 0.55
C PHE A 242 0.37 -13.20 1.09
N LYS A 243 1.61 -12.98 1.53
CA LYS A 243 2.44 -14.02 2.12
C LYS A 243 2.69 -13.76 3.61
N LYS A 244 2.67 -14.83 4.40
CA LYS A 244 3.12 -14.84 5.79
C LYS A 244 3.94 -16.10 6.04
N GLU A 245 5.24 -15.94 6.23
CA GLU A 245 6.17 -17.06 6.36
C GLU A 245 5.92 -18.09 5.24
N LYS A 246 5.90 -19.38 5.56
CA LYS A 246 5.70 -20.47 4.60
C LYS A 246 4.32 -20.49 3.92
N GLU A 247 3.36 -19.70 4.40
CA GLU A 247 1.99 -19.66 3.89
C GLU A 247 1.79 -18.51 2.90
N VAL A 248 1.14 -18.80 1.78
CA VAL A 248 0.57 -17.79 0.88
C VAL A 248 -0.93 -17.92 0.94
N ARG A 249 -1.60 -16.81 1.24
CA ARG A 249 -3.05 -16.76 1.24
C ARG A 249 -3.54 -16.09 -0.01
N VAL A 250 -4.47 -16.74 -0.68
CA VAL A 250 -5.01 -16.29 -1.96
C VAL A 250 -6.51 -16.25 -1.85
N LEU A 251 -7.08 -15.05 -1.94
CA LEU A 251 -8.50 -14.86 -2.18
C LEU A 251 -8.73 -14.92 -3.69
N ARG A 252 -9.57 -15.84 -4.15
CA ARG A 252 -10.02 -15.94 -5.53
C ARG A 252 -11.47 -15.53 -5.62
N SER A 253 -11.85 -14.85 -6.70
CA SER A 253 -13.23 -14.47 -6.95
C SER A 253 -13.61 -14.63 -8.41
N SER A 254 -14.78 -15.24 -8.61
CA SER A 254 -15.49 -15.30 -9.89
C SER A 254 -16.87 -14.69 -9.67
N GLY A 255 -17.05 -13.43 -10.05
CA GLY A 255 -18.27 -12.67 -9.79
C GLY A 255 -18.40 -12.26 -8.31
N GLU A 256 -19.50 -12.64 -7.66
CA GLU A 256 -19.77 -12.34 -6.24
C GLU A 256 -19.24 -13.42 -5.27
N GLU A 257 -18.92 -14.60 -5.78
CA GLU A 257 -18.39 -15.68 -4.95
C GLU A 257 -16.89 -15.48 -4.70
N THR A 258 -16.47 -15.74 -3.46
CA THR A 258 -15.07 -15.65 -3.05
C THR A 258 -14.64 -16.92 -2.33
N GLU A 259 -13.47 -17.45 -2.69
CA GLU A 259 -12.83 -18.58 -2.04
C GLU A 259 -11.48 -18.13 -1.46
N LEU A 260 -11.15 -18.60 -0.25
CA LEU A 260 -9.87 -18.30 0.40
C LEU A 260 -9.03 -19.57 0.53
N ASP A 261 -7.92 -19.61 -0.20
CA ASP A 261 -6.97 -20.70 -0.16
C ASP A 261 -5.73 -20.35 0.67
N THR A 262 -5.12 -21.39 1.24
CA THR A 262 -3.80 -21.30 1.87
C THR A 262 -2.86 -22.29 1.21
N LEU A 263 -1.83 -21.76 0.55
CA LEU A 263 -0.79 -22.52 -0.13
C LEU A 263 0.47 -22.54 0.75
N ALA A 264 1.26 -23.61 0.67
CA ALA A 264 2.53 -23.74 1.38
C ALA A 264 3.72 -23.80 0.39
N SER A 265 4.86 -23.29 0.82
CA SER A 265 6.13 -23.46 0.09
C SER A 265 6.53 -24.95 0.03
N ILE A 266 6.79 -25.46 -1.18
CA ILE A 266 7.21 -26.85 -1.41
C ILE A 266 8.70 -26.85 -1.82
N PRO A 267 9.59 -27.47 -1.02
CA PRO A 267 11.00 -27.63 -1.41
C PRO A 267 11.16 -28.48 -2.67
N ILE A 268 12.21 -28.19 -3.46
CA ILE A 268 12.54 -28.94 -4.69
C ILE A 268 12.96 -30.38 -4.34
N ASN A 269 13.71 -30.58 -3.27
CA ASN A 269 14.12 -31.91 -2.82
C ASN A 269 13.03 -32.51 -1.90
N PRO A 270 12.45 -33.67 -2.24
CA PRO A 270 11.42 -34.32 -1.41
C PRO A 270 11.88 -34.70 0.00
N THR A 271 13.18 -34.85 0.26
CA THR A 271 13.69 -35.16 1.61
C THR A 271 13.82 -33.91 2.48
N GLU A 272 13.71 -32.72 1.89
CA GLU A 272 13.82 -31.45 2.59
C GLU A 272 12.44 -30.94 3.05
N THR A 273 12.44 -30.31 4.22
CA THR A 273 11.26 -29.62 4.76
C THR A 273 11.61 -28.18 5.12
N VAL A 274 10.64 -27.26 4.97
CA VAL A 274 10.81 -25.87 5.40
C VAL A 274 10.72 -25.82 6.92
N ARG A 275 11.86 -25.57 7.58
CA ARG A 275 11.95 -25.45 9.03
C ARG A 275 11.49 -24.09 9.53
N SER A 276 11.93 -23.02 8.87
CA SER A 276 11.59 -21.65 9.20
C SER A 276 11.79 -20.73 8.00
N GLU A 277 11.14 -19.57 8.03
CA GLU A 277 11.25 -18.54 7.01
C GLU A 277 11.49 -17.17 7.66
N SER A 278 12.22 -16.29 7.00
CA SER A 278 12.58 -14.97 7.52
C SER A 278 11.39 -14.02 7.48
N GLU A 279 10.78 -13.70 8.63
CA GLU A 279 9.63 -12.79 8.72
C GLU A 279 9.83 -11.45 7.98
N GLY A 280 11.01 -10.83 8.10
CA GLY A 280 11.31 -9.52 7.52
C GLY A 280 11.72 -9.51 6.04
N ALA A 281 11.75 -10.67 5.36
CA ALA A 281 12.16 -10.76 3.96
C ALA A 281 11.28 -11.77 3.21
N ASN A 282 9.97 -11.55 3.26
CA ASN A 282 8.94 -12.37 2.64
C ASN A 282 8.05 -11.50 1.77
N TYR A 283 8.07 -11.76 0.46
CA TYR A 283 7.41 -10.89 -0.50
C TYR A 283 6.62 -11.70 -1.52
N ILE A 284 5.59 -11.07 -2.08
CA ILE A 284 4.78 -11.60 -3.16
C ILE A 284 4.36 -10.46 -4.09
N ARG A 285 4.43 -10.70 -5.40
CA ARG A 285 3.96 -9.76 -6.42
C ARG A 285 3.28 -10.51 -7.55
N SER A 286 2.34 -9.87 -8.22
CA SER A 286 1.87 -10.39 -9.49
C SER A 286 2.92 -10.17 -10.56
N TRP A 287 2.91 -11.04 -11.56
CA TRP A 287 3.87 -11.00 -12.65
C TRP A 287 3.17 -10.89 -13.99
N TYR A 288 2.85 -12.03 -14.60
CA TYR A 288 2.25 -12.10 -15.92
C TYR A 288 1.08 -13.07 -15.92
N GLN A 289 -0.01 -12.70 -16.59
CA GLN A 289 -1.25 -13.49 -16.65
C GLN A 289 -1.75 -13.86 -15.25
N ASN A 290 -2.00 -15.14 -15.00
CA ASN A 290 -2.53 -15.73 -13.78
C ASN A 290 -1.45 -16.05 -12.74
N THR A 291 -0.27 -15.45 -12.82
CA THR A 291 0.87 -15.85 -11.99
C THR A 291 1.30 -14.78 -10.98
N PHE A 292 1.42 -15.20 -9.73
CA PHE A 292 2.23 -14.52 -8.72
C PHE A 292 3.62 -15.14 -8.65
N TYR A 293 4.60 -14.36 -8.21
CA TYR A 293 5.88 -14.88 -7.73
C TYR A 293 6.10 -14.43 -6.30
N SER A 294 6.71 -15.32 -5.54
CA SER A 294 6.97 -15.15 -4.11
C SER A 294 8.41 -15.46 -3.82
N TRP A 295 9.07 -14.66 -2.98
CA TRP A 295 10.48 -14.83 -2.69
C TRP A 295 10.82 -14.46 -1.26
N GLY A 296 11.95 -15.01 -0.80
CA GLY A 296 12.47 -14.76 0.53
C GLY A 296 13.64 -15.65 0.91
N TYR A 297 13.89 -15.74 2.21
CA TYR A 297 14.92 -16.60 2.77
C TYR A 297 14.31 -17.65 3.69
N GLN A 298 14.59 -18.93 3.42
CA GLN A 298 14.11 -20.04 4.24
C GLN A 298 15.25 -20.93 4.72
N THR A 299 15.05 -21.60 5.85
CA THR A 299 15.92 -22.67 6.34
C THR A 299 15.28 -24.01 6.00
N LEU A 300 15.97 -24.79 5.19
CA LEU A 300 15.56 -26.15 4.83
C LEU A 300 16.25 -27.14 5.76
N ARG A 301 15.52 -28.20 6.13
CA ARG A 301 16.05 -29.34 6.88
C ARG A 301 15.86 -30.63 6.09
N ASP A 302 16.97 -31.29 5.77
CA ASP A 302 17.01 -32.63 5.20
C ASP A 302 16.66 -33.65 6.29
N THR A 303 15.57 -34.39 6.09
CA THR A 303 15.08 -35.39 7.03
C THR A 303 15.87 -36.69 6.98
N SER A 304 16.69 -36.89 5.94
CA SER A 304 17.50 -38.09 5.74
C SER A 304 18.88 -38.05 6.41
N LYS A 305 19.32 -36.89 6.91
CA LYS A 305 20.67 -36.65 7.45
C LYS A 305 20.69 -36.40 8.96
N GLY A 306 21.83 -36.68 9.58
CA GLY A 306 22.11 -36.35 10.99
C GLY A 306 22.06 -34.83 11.27
N SER A 307 21.75 -34.46 12.52
CA SER A 307 21.32 -33.10 12.91
C SER A 307 22.29 -31.95 12.59
N LEU A 308 23.60 -32.22 12.52
CA LEU A 308 24.65 -31.20 12.32
C LEU A 308 24.82 -30.78 10.86
N GLU A 309 24.49 -31.64 9.89
CA GLU A 309 24.63 -31.37 8.44
C GLU A 309 23.27 -31.23 7.73
N ALA A 310 22.17 -31.41 8.47
CA ALA A 310 20.83 -31.47 7.91
C ALA A 310 20.24 -30.11 7.54
N SER A 311 20.82 -28.96 7.94
CA SER A 311 20.19 -27.64 7.76
C SER A 311 20.99 -26.73 6.83
N ARG A 312 20.29 -26.09 5.88
CA ARG A 312 20.87 -25.03 5.04
C ARG A 312 19.90 -23.86 4.89
N ARG A 313 20.45 -22.65 4.79
CA ARG A 313 19.68 -21.43 4.48
C ARG A 313 19.75 -21.16 2.99
N VAL A 314 18.62 -20.89 2.37
CA VAL A 314 18.52 -20.64 0.94
C VAL A 314 17.71 -19.38 0.67
N PHE A 315 18.09 -18.66 -0.38
CA PHE A 315 17.18 -17.76 -1.07
C PHE A 315 16.33 -18.58 -2.04
N TYR A 316 15.04 -18.28 -2.14
CA TYR A 316 14.14 -19.00 -3.04
C TYR A 316 13.23 -18.02 -3.79
N ILE A 317 12.74 -18.49 -4.94
CA ILE A 317 11.67 -17.84 -5.71
C ILE A 317 10.68 -18.95 -6.10
N ASN A 318 9.41 -18.77 -5.75
CA ASN A 318 8.32 -19.67 -6.09
C ASN A 318 7.38 -19.01 -7.08
N LYS A 319 7.01 -19.73 -8.14
CA LYS A 319 5.90 -19.39 -9.03
C LYS A 319 4.59 -19.90 -8.40
N ILE A 320 3.55 -19.10 -8.41
CA ILE A 320 2.21 -19.45 -7.94
C ILE A 320 1.24 -19.15 -9.07
N GLU A 321 0.64 -20.19 -9.63
CA GLU A 321 -0.28 -20.09 -10.76
C GLU A 321 -1.72 -20.22 -10.25
N ILE A 322 -2.59 -19.29 -10.65
CA ILE A 322 -4.01 -19.29 -10.33
C ILE A 322 -4.74 -19.99 -11.47
N ASN A 323 -5.45 -21.08 -11.15
CA ASN A 323 -6.20 -21.87 -12.13
C ASN A 323 -7.66 -21.44 -12.21
#